data_AF-A0A0C2WC03-F1
#
_entry.id   AF-A0A0C2WC03-F1
#
_cell.length_a   1.000
_cell.length_b   1.000
_cell.length_c   1.000
_cell.angle_alpha   90.00
_cell.angle_beta   90.00
_cell.angle_gamma   90.00
#
_symmetry.space_group_name_H-M   'P 1'
#
loop_
_entity.id
_entity.type
_entity.pdbx_description
1 polymer ?
#
loop_
_entity_poly.entity_id
_entity_poly.type
_entity_poly.pdbx_seq_one_letter_code
_entity_poly.pdbx_strand_id
1 'polypeptide(L)'
;AVWNSDCDLILLDVLIKQRESGLQTSNGNFHTSAWTEAEKALAKTEMLTGGAPKTVSGCQNRWATLKKDYASVKRLKEMSGFGWDDTAKTVTAPNEVWDKLLELGKWKSKGFPLFDNMADLVDGTYATGTN
;
A
#
# COMPACT_ATOMS: atom_id res chain seq x y z
N ALA A 1 -12.80 -10.49 -5.50
CA ALA A 1 -11.40 -10.95 -5.55
C ALA A 1 -10.84 -11.00 -4.14
N VAL A 2 -10.05 -12.02 -3.81
CA VAL A 2 -9.30 -12.09 -2.55
C VAL A 2 -7.95 -11.41 -2.75
N TRP A 3 -7.54 -10.57 -1.81
CA TRP A 3 -6.27 -9.83 -1.84
C TRP A 3 -5.43 -10.24 -0.62
N ASN A 4 -4.20 -10.67 -0.88
CA ASN A 4 -3.18 -10.94 0.13
C ASN A 4 -1.96 -10.03 -0.11
N SER A 5 -0.95 -10.15 0.76
CA SER A 5 0.27 -9.36 0.68
C SER A 5 0.99 -9.52 -0.67
N ASP A 6 1.01 -10.72 -1.25
CA ASP A 6 1.67 -10.97 -2.54
C ASP A 6 0.96 -10.25 -3.70
N CYS A 7 -0.37 -10.26 -3.70
CA CYS A 7 -1.15 -9.51 -4.69
C CYS A 7 -0.95 -8.01 -4.57
N ASP A 8 -0.82 -7.50 -3.33
CA ASP A 8 -0.54 -6.10 -3.10
C ASP A 8 0.86 -5.72 -3.59
N LEU A 9 1.87 -6.56 -3.34
CA LEU A 9 3.23 -6.38 -3.86
C LEU A 9 3.23 -6.32 -5.39
N ILE A 10 2.60 -7.29 -6.06
CA ILE A 10 2.49 -7.30 -7.54
C ILE A 10 1.81 -6.02 -8.03
N LEU A 11 0.74 -5.58 -7.39
CA LEU A 11 0.06 -4.34 -7.75
C LEU A 11 1.00 -3.13 -7.64
N LEU A 12 1.72 -2.99 -6.52
CA LEU A 12 2.63 -1.87 -6.31
C LEU A 12 3.81 -1.89 -7.28
N ASP A 13 4.43 -3.05 -7.52
CA ASP A 13 5.53 -3.20 -8.48
C ASP A 13 5.13 -2.75 -9.89
N VAL A 14 3.91 -3.10 -10.31
CA VAL A 14 3.38 -2.63 -11.60
C VAL A 14 3.20 -1.13 -11.56
N LEU A 15 2.55 -0.57 -10.53
CA LEU A 15 2.31 0.87 -10.45
C LEU A 15 3.62 1.68 -10.42
N ILE A 16 4.68 1.19 -9.79
CA ILE A 16 6.02 1.80 -9.82
C ILE A 16 6.55 1.85 -11.26
N LYS A 17 6.51 0.73 -11.99
CA LYS A 17 6.93 0.69 -13.41
C LYS A 17 6.08 1.61 -14.29
N GLN A 18 4.78 1.68 -14.03
CA GLN A 18 3.89 2.57 -14.78
C GLN A 18 4.17 4.05 -14.47
N ARG A 19 4.55 4.40 -13.23
CA ARG A 19 5.02 5.74 -12.88
C ARG A 19 6.29 6.10 -13.64
N GLU A 20 7.28 5.20 -13.69
CA GLU A 20 8.52 5.40 -14.45
C GLU A 20 8.24 5.60 -15.95
N SER A 21 7.17 4.99 -16.45
CA SER A 21 6.69 5.16 -17.83
C SER A 21 5.89 6.45 -18.05
N GLY A 22 5.80 7.33 -17.05
CA GLY A 22 5.05 8.60 -17.13
C GLY A 22 3.53 8.43 -17.10
N LEU A 23 3.02 7.26 -16.68
CA LEU A 23 1.58 6.97 -16.62
C LEU A 23 0.98 7.24 -15.24
N GLN A 24 1.70 7.97 -14.38
CA GLN A 24 1.15 8.55 -13.16
C GLN A 24 0.69 9.98 -13.43
N THR A 25 -0.55 10.29 -13.04
CA THR A 25 -1.13 11.62 -13.16
C THR A 25 -0.66 12.53 -12.02
N SER A 26 -0.73 13.84 -12.23
CA SER A 26 -0.29 14.86 -11.25
C SER A 26 -0.99 14.82 -9.88
N ASN A 27 -2.13 14.12 -9.79
CA ASN A 27 -2.85 13.89 -8.53
C ASN A 27 -2.52 12.54 -7.86
N GLY A 28 -1.46 11.86 -8.30
CA GLY A 28 -1.03 10.57 -7.74
C GLY A 28 -1.94 9.38 -8.10
N ASN A 29 -2.80 9.53 -9.12
CA ASN A 29 -3.52 8.41 -9.74
C ASN A 29 -2.78 7.93 -10.99
N PHE A 30 -3.33 6.93 -11.68
CA PHE A 30 -2.73 6.35 -12.86
C PHE A 30 -3.70 6.34 -14.03
N HIS A 31 -3.15 6.39 -15.25
CA HIS A 31 -3.91 6.26 -16.49
C HIS A 31 -4.58 4.88 -16.60
N THR A 32 -5.67 4.77 -17.37
CA THR A 32 -6.36 3.49 -17.62
C THR A 32 -5.42 2.39 -18.13
N SER A 33 -4.44 2.74 -18.97
CA SER A 33 -3.41 1.81 -19.46
C SER A 33 -2.62 1.15 -18.33
N ALA A 34 -2.22 1.91 -17.30
CA ALA A 34 -1.51 1.38 -16.15
C ALA A 34 -2.35 0.37 -15.36
N TRP A 35 -3.65 0.61 -15.23
CA TRP A 35 -4.56 -0.32 -14.56
C TRP A 35 -4.78 -1.60 -15.36
N THR A 36 -4.82 -1.50 -16.69
CA THR A 36 -4.87 -2.67 -17.58
C THR A 36 -3.62 -3.53 -17.45
N GLU A 37 -2.43 -2.92 -17.33
CA GLU A 37 -1.20 -3.67 -17.06
C GLU A 37 -1.21 -4.31 -15.66
N ALA A 38 -1.77 -3.63 -14.66
CA ALA A 38 -1.95 -4.21 -13.33
C ALA A 38 -2.90 -5.43 -13.34
N GLU A 39 -4.02 -5.36 -14.06
CA GLU A 39 -4.92 -6.50 -14.27
C GLU A 39 -4.19 -7.67 -14.93
N LYS A 40 -3.40 -7.43 -15.99
CA LYS A 40 -2.62 -8.47 -16.67
C LYS A 40 -1.60 -9.13 -15.74
N ALA A 41 -0.88 -8.33 -14.96
CA ALA A 41 0.11 -8.84 -14.02
C ALA A 41 -0.50 -9.67 -12.87
N LEU A 42 -1.74 -9.34 -12.49
CA LEU A 42 -2.49 -10.04 -11.46
C LEU A 42 -3.36 -11.19 -11.99
N ALA A 43 -3.38 -11.40 -13.30
CA ALA A 43 -4.12 -12.50 -13.90
C ALA A 43 -3.65 -13.84 -13.34
N LYS A 44 -4.59 -14.77 -13.12
CA LYS A 44 -4.36 -16.10 -12.53
C LYS A 44 -3.98 -16.11 -11.05
N THR A 45 -3.74 -14.96 -10.41
CA THR A 45 -3.51 -14.93 -8.94
C THR A 45 -4.76 -15.39 -8.17
N GLU A 46 -5.95 -15.29 -8.76
CA GLU A 46 -7.20 -15.86 -8.25
C GLU A 46 -7.16 -17.39 -8.13
N MET A 47 -6.33 -18.08 -8.91
CA MET A 47 -6.13 -19.54 -8.78
C MET A 47 -5.35 -19.90 -7.52
N LEU A 48 -4.52 -18.98 -7.01
CA LEU A 48 -3.72 -19.16 -5.79
C LEU A 48 -4.43 -18.60 -4.55
N THR A 49 -5.05 -17.42 -4.69
CA THR A 49 -5.71 -16.71 -3.59
C THR A 49 -7.17 -17.11 -3.39
N GLY A 50 -7.76 -17.78 -4.37
CA GLY A 50 -9.19 -18.04 -4.43
C GLY A 50 -10.03 -16.81 -4.78
N GLY A 51 -11.30 -17.04 -5.09
CA GLY A 51 -12.28 -15.99 -5.42
C GLY A 51 -12.22 -15.52 -6.88
N ALA A 52 -12.82 -14.35 -7.14
CA ALA A 52 -12.93 -13.82 -8.50
C ALA A 52 -11.62 -13.19 -9.02
N PRO A 53 -11.41 -13.14 -10.36
CA PRO A 53 -10.29 -12.43 -10.99
C PRO A 53 -10.17 -10.98 -10.53
N LYS A 54 -8.94 -10.47 -10.54
CA LYS A 54 -8.63 -9.08 -10.18
C LYS A 54 -8.77 -8.20 -11.41
N THR A 55 -9.93 -7.58 -11.56
CA THR A 55 -10.22 -6.67 -12.67
C THR A 55 -9.53 -5.32 -12.52
N VAL A 56 -9.45 -4.53 -13.60
CA VAL A 56 -9.04 -3.11 -13.58
C VAL A 56 -9.70 -2.33 -12.43
N SER A 57 -11.03 -2.45 -12.28
CA SER A 57 -11.79 -1.79 -11.20
C SER A 57 -11.42 -2.33 -9.82
N GLY A 58 -11.11 -3.62 -9.71
CA GLY A 58 -10.58 -4.23 -8.50
C GLY A 58 -9.23 -3.64 -8.09
N CYS A 59 -8.31 -3.47 -9.03
CA CYS A 59 -7.00 -2.84 -8.82
C CYS A 59 -7.14 -1.39 -8.35
N GLN A 60 -8.02 -0.61 -8.98
CA GLN A 60 -8.30 0.77 -8.57
C GLN A 60 -8.86 0.87 -7.15
N ASN A 61 -9.83 0.02 -6.81
CA ASN A 61 -10.40 -0.04 -5.47
C ASN A 61 -9.37 -0.47 -4.42
N ARG A 62 -8.49 -1.42 -4.78
CA ARG A 62 -7.41 -1.86 -3.90
C ARG A 62 -6.40 -0.75 -3.67
N TRP A 63 -5.98 -0.05 -4.72
CA TRP A 63 -5.12 1.13 -4.62
C TRP A 63 -5.71 2.21 -3.70
N ALA A 64 -7.00 2.52 -3.84
CA ALA A 64 -7.67 3.47 -2.95
C ALA A 64 -7.66 3.01 -1.48
N THR A 65 -7.78 1.70 -1.24
CA THR A 65 -7.68 1.11 0.11
C THR A 65 -6.25 1.24 0.65
N LEU A 66 -5.24 0.89 -0.14
CA LEU A 66 -3.83 1.00 0.24
C LEU A 66 -3.44 2.45 0.56
N LYS A 67 -3.94 3.44 -0.20
CA LYS A 67 -3.73 4.86 0.10
C LYS A 67 -4.32 5.28 1.44
N LYS A 68 -5.53 4.81 1.79
CA LYS A 68 -6.16 5.08 3.10
C LYS A 68 -5.38 4.43 4.24
N ASP A 69 -4.94 3.20 4.03
CA ASP A 69 -4.12 2.46 4.99
C ASP A 69 -2.78 3.17 5.21
N TYR A 70 -2.10 3.58 4.14
CA TYR A 70 -0.87 4.38 4.19
C TYR A 70 -1.07 5.70 4.95
N ALA A 71 -2.12 6.46 4.63
CA ALA A 71 -2.42 7.73 5.31
C ALA A 71 -2.68 7.51 6.82
N SER A 72 -3.30 6.40 7.19
CA SER A 72 -3.53 6.04 8.59
C SER A 72 -2.21 5.74 9.32
N VAL A 73 -1.34 4.94 8.72
CA VAL A 73 -0.02 4.59 9.28
C VAL A 73 0.89 5.82 9.35
N LYS A 74 0.89 6.66 8.31
CA LYS A 74 1.64 7.92 8.26
C LYS A 74 1.20 8.86 9.39
N ARG A 75 -0.11 9.04 9.58
CA ARG A 75 -0.67 9.84 10.69
C ARG A 75 -0.23 9.30 12.05
N LEU A 76 -0.22 7.98 12.24
CA LEU A 76 0.27 7.37 13.47
C LEU A 76 1.75 7.68 13.68
N LYS A 77 2.59 7.51 12.65
CA LYS A 77 4.02 7.79 12.71
C LYS A 77 4.35 9.26 13.00
N GLU A 78 3.51 10.19 12.55
CA GLU A 78 3.63 11.63 12.81
C GLU A 78 3.08 12.06 14.18
N MET A 79 2.33 11.19 14.87
CA MET A 79 1.72 11.50 16.15
C MET A 79 2.73 11.36 17.30
N SER A 80 2.76 12.34 18.21
CA SER A 80 3.61 12.28 19.40
C SER A 80 3.29 11.06 20.27
N GLY A 81 4.32 10.31 20.66
CA GLY A 81 4.19 9.09 21.46
C GLY A 81 4.10 7.79 20.64
N PHE A 82 4.07 7.89 19.30
CA PHE A 82 4.22 6.76 18.40
C PHE A 82 5.62 6.71 17.81
N GLY A 83 6.18 5.51 17.73
CA GLY A 83 7.40 5.17 17.03
C GLY A 83 7.13 4.29 15.82
N TRP A 84 8.21 3.98 15.11
CA TRP A 84 8.20 3.07 13.97
C TRP A 84 9.28 2.01 14.18
N ASP A 85 8.87 0.74 14.11
CA ASP A 85 9.81 -0.37 14.03
C ASP A 85 10.07 -0.67 12.55
N ASP A 86 11.28 -0.36 12.10
CA ASP A 86 11.67 -0.58 10.70
C ASP A 86 11.90 -2.05 10.35
N THR A 87 12.19 -2.90 11.34
CA THR A 87 12.39 -4.34 11.13
C THR A 87 11.05 -5.04 10.96
N ALA A 88 10.09 -4.74 11.84
CA ALA A 88 8.74 -5.30 11.76
C ALA A 88 7.82 -4.55 10.78
N LYS A 89 8.24 -3.36 10.30
CA LYS A 89 7.44 -2.42 9.52
C LYS A 89 6.09 -2.14 10.19
N THR A 90 6.12 -1.91 11.50
CA THR A 90 4.94 -1.70 12.36
C THR A 90 5.07 -0.41 13.15
N VAL A 91 3.93 0.19 13.47
CA VAL A 91 3.85 1.31 14.42
C VAL A 91 4.01 0.79 15.84
N THR A 92 4.90 1.40 16.63
CA THR A 92 5.12 1.06 18.03
C THR A 92 4.59 2.16 18.94
N ALA A 93 3.85 1.81 19.98
CA ALA A 93 3.44 2.76 21.02
C ALA A 93 3.00 2.01 22.28
N PRO A 94 3.03 2.66 23.46
CA PRO A 94 2.45 2.11 24.67
C PRO A 94 0.95 1.80 24.51
N ASN A 95 0.46 0.78 25.21
CA ASN A 95 -0.96 0.40 25.16
C ASN A 95 -1.89 1.58 25.49
N GLU A 96 -1.53 2.42 26.46
CA GLU A 96 -2.28 3.61 26.87
C GLU A 96 -2.47 4.64 25.75
N VAL A 97 -1.55 4.68 24.79
CA VAL A 97 -1.63 5.56 23.62
C VAL A 97 -2.54 4.94 22.56
N TRP A 98 -2.47 3.61 22.37
CA TRP A 98 -3.40 2.88 21.50
C TRP A 98 -4.86 2.92 21.98
N ASP A 99 -5.11 2.95 23.29
CA ASP A 99 -6.45 3.03 23.86
C ASP A 99 -7.18 4.33 23.47
N LYS A 100 -6.44 5.38 23.13
CA LYS A 100 -7.00 6.64 22.60
C LYS A 100 -7.36 6.56 21.10
N LEU A 101 -6.92 5.52 20.38
CA LEU A 101 -7.08 5.33 18.94
C LEU A 101 -7.65 3.95 18.60
N LEU A 102 -8.82 3.62 19.18
CA LEU A 102 -9.50 2.34 18.99
C LEU A 102 -9.70 1.96 17.51
N GLU A 103 -9.98 2.95 16.64
CA GLU A 103 -10.19 2.75 15.20
C GLU A 103 -8.92 2.31 14.45
N LEU A 104 -7.74 2.66 14.98
CA LEU A 104 -6.44 2.36 14.37
C LEU A 104 -5.74 1.18 15.06
N GLY A 105 -6.37 0.58 16.08
CA GLY A 105 -5.84 -0.57 16.81
C GLY A 105 -5.51 -1.77 15.92
N LYS A 106 -6.08 -1.87 14.71
CA LYS A 106 -5.70 -2.87 13.70
C LYS A 106 -4.21 -2.83 13.33
N TRP A 107 -3.56 -1.67 13.43
CA TRP A 107 -2.13 -1.47 13.13
C TRP A 107 -1.18 -1.84 14.27
N LYS A 108 -1.72 -2.10 15.46
CA LYS A 108 -0.94 -2.54 16.63
C LYS A 108 -0.27 -3.90 16.41
N SER A 109 -0.92 -4.79 15.66
CA SER A 109 -0.44 -6.16 15.37
C SER A 109 -0.22 -6.42 13.88
N LYS A 110 -0.54 -5.45 13.01
CA LYS A 110 -0.45 -5.61 11.56
C LYS A 110 0.73 -4.80 11.03
N GLY A 111 1.73 -5.52 10.53
CA GLY A 111 2.79 -4.91 9.73
C GLY A 111 2.24 -4.30 8.45
N PHE A 112 2.83 -3.17 8.06
CA PHE A 112 2.61 -2.57 6.76
C PHE A 112 3.93 -2.55 5.99
N PRO A 113 4.41 -3.73 5.53
CA PRO A 113 5.68 -3.83 4.78
C PRO A 113 5.67 -3.04 3.48
N LEU A 114 4.48 -2.66 3.00
CA LEU A 114 4.26 -1.84 1.81
C LEU A 114 4.42 -0.34 2.07
N PHE A 115 4.72 0.08 3.31
CA PHE A 115 4.79 1.51 3.67
C PHE A 115 5.75 2.29 2.78
N ASP A 116 6.94 1.75 2.53
CA ASP A 116 7.99 2.43 1.77
C ASP A 116 7.61 2.54 0.27
N ASN A 117 7.09 1.46 -0.32
CA ASN A 117 6.57 1.48 -1.70
C ASN A 117 5.40 2.46 -1.86
N MET A 118 4.52 2.53 -0.86
CA MET A 118 3.41 3.48 -0.85
C MET A 118 3.91 4.92 -0.70
N ALA A 119 4.92 5.18 0.13
CA ALA A 119 5.52 6.49 0.29
C ALA A 119 6.15 6.97 -1.03
N ASP A 120 6.88 6.10 -1.73
CA ASP A 120 7.46 6.43 -3.03
C ASP A 120 6.39 6.78 -4.08
N LEU A 121 5.32 5.97 -4.16
CA LEU A 121 4.25 6.19 -5.12
C LEU A 121 3.34 7.38 -4.79
N VAL A 122 3.05 7.63 -3.51
CA VAL A 122 2.06 8.64 -3.08
C VAL A 122 2.71 9.99 -2.81
N ASP A 123 3.82 10.02 -2.09
CA ASP A 123 4.48 11.27 -1.72
C ASP A 123 5.58 11.66 -2.72
N GLY A 124 5.91 10.78 -3.68
CA GLY A 124 6.95 11.01 -4.68
C GLY A 124 8.36 11.18 -4.10
N THR A 125 8.51 10.97 -2.79
CA THR A 125 9.67 11.35 -1.99
C THR A 125 10.16 10.14 -1.20
N TYR A 126 10.56 9.08 -1.90
CA TYR A 126 11.48 8.11 -1.31
C TYR A 126 12.41 7.50 -2.36
N ALA A 127 13.39 8.29 -2.80
CA ALA A 127 14.63 7.72 -3.30
C ALA A 127 15.42 7.16 -2.10
N THR A 128 15.08 5.95 -1.64
CA THR A 128 16.11 5.13 -0.97
C THR A 128 17.03 4.60 -2.02
N GLY A 129 18.07 5.40 -2.29
CA GLY A 129 19.30 4.88 -2.87
C GLY A 129 19.75 3.71 -2.01
N THR A 130 19.77 2.52 -2.60
CA THR A 130 20.68 1.47 -2.16
C THR A 130 21.87 1.60 -3.10
N ASN A 131 22.98 2.11 -2.54
CA ASN A 131 24.28 2.20 -3.18
C ASN A 131 24.97 0.85 -3.17
#